data_AF-A0A2J5HTP3-F1
#
_entry.id   AF-A0A2J5HTP3-F1
#
_cell.length_a   1.000
_cell.length_b   1.000
_cell.length_c   1.000
_cell.angle_alpha   90.00
_cell.angle_beta   90.00
_cell.angle_gamma   90.00
#
_symmetry.space_group_name_H-M   'P 1'
#
loop_
_entity.id
_entity.type
_entity.pdbx_description
1 polymer ?
#
loop_
_entity_poly.entity_id
_entity_poly.type
_entity_poly.pdbx_seq_one_letter_code
_entity_poly.pdbx_strand_id
1 'polypeptide(L)'
;MNSQPQMNDGVCGITTTSFPYNALREGEQEIRIVTIMPESAGEKISCSLATVSLRERPHFEALSYVWGNDETKGDSGIILNGHPFAVTANLASALRHLRQREEPRSMWIDYICINQQNLDEKNVQVALMGKIYRKANRVVAYLGDLTPQIERSITWTERYTQRKVNSRTLFWWKLDIKAWWSRNTRYNRNSATLDACLGKKDLIHLPYWTRMWTYQEYHLPRHDPICMCGNLVFKSTVITDKASNQLDDAQVAIIRETRPRREHDERARAQYEQANNLNPKPDSALYGMFTNHAGRNYMVRNRFSKIPNESLGDLMARTASHSCRDPRDKIFALYGMAPAAQQAYPADYKKPLQQVLRETTEFIFNQEMGPAVFRLFPIRANNIHDESLPSWVPDFTREACRMPRQSQYSLLRPDETLTTPTDPHRSRVSSDLATLHLWARSVGRCRVLFQFSSYEREVASQILQCFQSPKALGNNIWMPSDLPERFLRACLSHRWICYQFGMDEIADTLQQMVQEWTGGVSGGGVIGECWAMLEEELRCNSSKTVFQVVNSNSTDGFGVSGVGVQDEDLVVVASGAHEPLVLRGKAEPANHYQLVGQAVVDGVYEEQIPNPVSDLVRKRPFEEFLLI
;
A
#
# COMPACT_ATOMS: atom_id res chain seq x y z
N MET A 1 -31.58 28.77 -54.08
CA MET A 1 -31.72 28.91 -52.62
C MET A 1 -30.38 28.60 -51.98
N ASN A 2 -29.79 29.64 -51.39
CA ASN A 2 -28.69 29.70 -50.42
C ASN A 2 -27.39 28.93 -50.67
N SER A 3 -26.44 29.66 -51.24
CA SER A 3 -25.01 29.51 -51.04
C SER A 3 -24.46 30.86 -50.57
N GLN A 4 -24.05 30.95 -49.30
CA GLN A 4 -23.26 32.06 -48.75
C GLN A 4 -22.26 31.54 -47.68
N PRO A 5 -21.14 32.26 -47.46
CA PRO A 5 -19.83 31.66 -47.28
C PRO A 5 -19.32 31.63 -45.83
N GLN A 6 -18.33 30.77 -45.59
CA GLN A 6 -17.57 30.61 -44.35
C GLN A 6 -16.85 31.90 -43.95
N MET A 7 -17.03 32.32 -42.69
CA MET A 7 -16.20 33.31 -42.04
C MET A 7 -14.92 32.66 -41.51
N ASN A 8 -13.78 33.22 -41.93
CA ASN A 8 -12.45 32.99 -41.39
C ASN A 8 -12.36 33.67 -40.02
N ASP A 9 -12.35 32.89 -38.94
CA ASP A 9 -11.83 33.35 -37.66
C ASP A 9 -10.38 32.86 -37.53
N GLY A 10 -9.46 33.81 -37.71
CA GLY A 10 -8.03 33.61 -37.51
C GLY A 10 -7.74 33.27 -36.06
N VAL A 11 -7.48 31.99 -35.79
CA VAL A 11 -6.86 31.55 -34.54
C VAL A 11 -5.41 32.01 -34.60
N CYS A 12 -5.13 33.13 -33.93
CA CYS A 12 -3.77 33.58 -33.62
C CYS A 12 -3.11 32.48 -32.77
N GLY A 13 -2.24 31.68 -33.39
CA GLY A 13 -1.45 30.67 -32.73
C GLY A 13 -0.49 31.33 -31.73
N ILE A 14 -0.87 31.36 -30.46
CA ILE A 14 0.07 31.60 -29.37
C ILE A 14 0.94 30.34 -29.30
N THR A 15 2.08 30.39 -29.99
CA THR A 15 3.17 29.45 -29.78
C THR A 15 3.68 29.68 -28.36
N THR A 16 3.28 28.81 -27.43
CA THR A 16 3.83 28.77 -26.07
C THR A 16 5.27 28.30 -26.15
N THR A 17 6.20 29.25 -26.29
CA THR A 17 7.64 28.96 -26.22
C THR A 17 7.97 28.36 -24.86
N SER A 18 8.54 27.15 -24.86
CA SER A 18 9.02 26.48 -23.65
C SER A 18 10.06 27.32 -22.91
N PHE A 19 10.06 27.30 -21.58
CA PHE A 19 11.03 28.03 -20.76
C PHE A 19 12.48 27.60 -21.09
N PRO A 20 13.42 28.54 -21.31
CA PRO A 20 14.78 28.23 -21.72
C PRO A 20 15.64 27.79 -20.52
N TYR A 21 15.72 26.48 -20.29
CA TYR A 21 16.57 25.91 -19.24
C TYR A 21 18.05 25.89 -19.62
N ASN A 22 18.93 26.29 -18.69
CA ASN A 22 20.38 26.06 -18.82
C ASN A 22 20.68 24.56 -18.67
N ALA A 23 21.53 24.01 -19.55
CA ALA A 23 21.91 22.60 -19.49
C ALA A 23 22.66 22.27 -18.17
N LEU A 24 22.35 21.10 -17.60
CA LEU A 24 22.98 20.60 -16.36
C LEU A 24 24.06 19.58 -16.70
N ARG A 25 25.21 19.68 -16.03
CA ARG A 25 26.33 18.74 -16.16
C ARG A 25 26.13 17.56 -15.21
N GLU A 26 25.78 16.41 -15.78
CA GLU A 26 25.57 15.16 -15.04
C GLU A 26 26.78 14.77 -14.18
N GLY A 27 27.99 14.84 -14.75
CA GLY A 27 29.24 14.52 -14.07
C GLY A 27 29.45 15.31 -12.77
N GLU A 28 28.98 16.55 -12.71
CA GLU A 28 29.11 17.42 -11.54
C GLU A 28 27.94 17.35 -10.55
N GLN A 29 26.95 16.48 -10.79
CA GLN A 29 25.70 16.41 -10.02
C GLN A 29 25.04 17.79 -9.89
N GLU A 30 25.01 18.55 -11.00
CA GLU A 30 24.35 19.84 -11.05
C GLU A 30 22.84 19.71 -10.90
N ILE A 31 22.26 20.62 -10.12
CA ILE A 31 20.83 20.78 -9.92
C ILE A 31 20.48 22.26 -10.07
N ARG A 32 19.20 22.57 -10.25
CA ARG A 32 18.70 23.94 -10.18
C ARG A 32 18.05 24.20 -8.83
N ILE A 33 18.23 25.41 -8.31
CA ILE A 33 17.55 25.91 -7.10
C ILE A 33 16.73 27.13 -7.51
N VAL A 34 15.45 27.11 -7.13
CA VAL A 34 14.54 28.24 -7.33
C VAL A 34 14.56 29.12 -6.09
N THR A 35 14.73 30.43 -6.27
CA THR A 35 14.63 31.40 -5.19
C THR A 35 13.32 32.16 -5.34
N ILE A 36 12.42 32.01 -4.37
CA ILE A 36 11.14 32.72 -4.30
C ILE A 36 11.41 34.13 -3.77
N MET A 37 11.03 35.15 -4.52
CA MET A 37 11.26 36.55 -4.12
C MET A 37 10.25 37.01 -3.06
N PRO A 38 10.63 37.98 -2.18
CA PRO A 38 9.74 38.50 -1.13
C PRO A 38 8.42 39.08 -1.63
N GLU A 39 7.50 39.35 -0.71
CA GLU A 39 6.21 39.97 -1.02
C GLU A 39 6.35 41.43 -1.50
N SER A 40 6.06 41.67 -2.77
CA SER A 40 5.83 42.99 -3.36
C SER A 40 4.32 43.18 -3.55
N ALA A 41 3.81 44.38 -3.27
CA ALA A 41 2.38 44.66 -3.21
C ALA A 41 1.65 44.30 -4.52
N GLY A 42 0.76 43.31 -4.48
CA GLY A 42 -0.19 42.99 -5.56
C GLY A 42 0.39 42.28 -6.80
N GLU A 43 1.67 41.92 -6.81
CA GLU A 43 2.32 41.34 -7.98
C GLU A 43 2.33 39.80 -7.98
N LYS A 44 2.30 39.22 -9.19
CA LYS A 44 2.53 37.79 -9.42
C LYS A 44 3.81 37.33 -8.71
N ILE A 45 3.83 36.06 -8.26
CA ILE A 45 5.02 35.49 -7.63
C ILE A 45 6.17 35.53 -8.64
N SER A 46 7.27 36.17 -8.24
CA SER A 46 8.50 36.22 -9.00
C SER A 46 9.54 35.30 -8.37
N CYS A 47 10.24 34.55 -9.22
CA CYS A 47 11.27 33.60 -8.84
C CYS A 47 12.50 33.75 -9.74
N SER A 48 13.68 33.47 -9.20
CA SER A 48 14.89 33.25 -10.00
C SER A 48 15.32 31.78 -9.93
N LEU A 49 16.05 31.31 -10.95
CA LEU A 49 16.53 29.94 -11.06
C LEU A 49 18.04 29.93 -11.27
N ALA A 50 18.78 29.32 -10.35
CA ALA A 50 20.23 29.22 -10.39
C ALA A 50 20.69 27.75 -10.48
N THR A 51 21.79 27.50 -11.21
CA THR A 51 22.43 26.18 -11.27
C THR A 51 23.51 26.08 -10.21
N VAL A 52 23.53 24.97 -9.47
CA VAL A 52 24.50 24.69 -8.39
C VAL A 52 24.93 23.22 -8.44
N SER A 53 26.12 22.90 -7.94
CA SER A 53 26.56 21.51 -7.78
C SER A 53 26.22 20.96 -6.40
N LEU A 54 25.62 19.77 -6.33
CA LEU A 54 25.44 19.06 -5.04
C LEU A 54 26.77 18.70 -4.36
N ARG A 55 27.90 18.69 -5.07
CA ARG A 55 29.24 18.39 -4.52
C ARG A 55 29.73 19.51 -3.60
N GLU A 56 29.36 20.75 -3.92
CA GLU A 56 29.74 21.96 -3.18
C GLU A 56 28.90 22.20 -1.92
N ARG A 57 27.93 21.33 -1.62
CA ARG A 57 27.03 21.42 -0.45
C ARG A 57 26.27 22.76 -0.39
N PRO A 58 25.49 23.10 -1.43
CA PRO A 58 24.73 24.35 -1.47
C PRO A 58 23.71 24.38 -0.33
N HIS A 59 23.38 25.58 0.14
CA HIS A 59 22.32 25.78 1.12
C HIS A 59 20.97 25.95 0.42
N PHE A 60 20.03 25.05 0.70
CA PHE A 60 18.68 25.08 0.14
C PHE A 60 17.69 24.27 0.99
N GLU A 61 16.42 24.61 0.90
CA GLU A 61 15.31 23.77 1.37
C GLU A 61 14.74 22.93 0.23
N ALA A 62 14.00 21.86 0.50
CA ALA A 62 13.24 21.16 -0.55
C ALA A 62 11.75 21.17 -0.25
N LEU A 63 10.94 21.31 -1.30
CA LEU A 63 9.49 21.16 -1.22
C LEU A 63 9.13 19.70 -1.50
N SER A 64 8.28 19.12 -0.65
CA SER A 64 7.60 17.86 -0.88
C SER A 64 6.10 18.15 -0.94
N TYR A 65 5.44 17.79 -2.05
CA TYR A 65 4.04 18.13 -2.26
C TYR A 65 3.39 17.24 -3.33
N VAL A 66 2.06 17.28 -3.40
CA VAL A 66 1.29 16.63 -4.48
C VAL A 66 1.17 17.56 -5.67
N TRP A 67 1.54 17.13 -6.88
CA TRP A 67 1.50 18.03 -8.04
C TRP A 67 0.08 18.54 -8.37
N GLY A 68 -0.96 17.73 -8.13
CA GLY A 68 -2.33 18.02 -8.57
C GLY A 68 -2.54 17.65 -10.05
N ASN A 69 -3.70 18.02 -10.61
CA ASN A 69 -4.06 17.70 -11.99
C ASN A 69 -3.51 18.75 -12.97
N ASP A 70 -2.91 18.30 -14.08
CA ASP A 70 -2.36 19.19 -15.13
C ASP A 70 -3.42 20.07 -15.81
N GLU A 71 -4.68 19.64 -15.80
CA GLU A 71 -5.83 20.41 -16.33
C GLU A 71 -6.09 21.70 -15.53
N THR A 72 -5.48 21.84 -14.35
CA THR A 72 -5.58 23.03 -13.49
C THR A 72 -4.45 24.05 -13.68
N LYS A 73 -3.63 23.91 -14.74
CA LYS A 73 -2.58 24.88 -15.12
C LYS A 73 -3.12 26.26 -15.59
N GLY A 74 -4.32 26.66 -15.15
CA GLY A 74 -4.95 27.93 -15.50
C GLY A 74 -4.17 29.17 -15.05
N ASP A 75 -4.82 30.34 -15.02
CA ASP A 75 -4.26 31.71 -14.88
C ASP A 75 -3.26 32.00 -13.72
N SER A 76 -2.95 31.01 -12.87
CA SER A 76 -2.06 31.08 -11.71
C SER A 76 -0.57 30.84 -12.03
N GLY A 77 -0.08 31.34 -13.17
CA GLY A 77 1.35 31.27 -13.53
C GLY A 77 2.24 32.16 -12.64
N ILE A 78 3.54 31.85 -12.62
CA ILE A 78 4.57 32.65 -11.95
C ILE A 78 5.47 33.34 -12.98
N ILE A 79 6.32 34.26 -12.52
CA ILE A 79 7.43 34.80 -13.32
C ILE A 79 8.72 34.12 -12.88
N LEU A 80 9.39 33.40 -13.78
CA LEU A 80 10.64 32.69 -13.52
C LEU A 80 11.74 33.30 -14.39
N ASN A 81 12.79 33.86 -13.80
CA ASN A 81 13.84 34.61 -14.51
C ASN A 81 13.28 35.67 -15.49
N GLY A 82 12.18 36.34 -15.12
CA GLY A 82 11.51 37.33 -15.97
C GLY A 82 10.56 36.75 -17.04
N HIS A 83 10.48 35.43 -17.21
CA HIS A 83 9.59 34.78 -18.17
C HIS A 83 8.33 34.22 -17.49
N PRO A 84 7.15 34.29 -18.15
CA PRO A 84 5.97 33.57 -17.68
C PRO A 84 6.22 32.06 -17.60
N PHE A 85 5.86 31.44 -16.48
CA PHE A 85 6.02 30.00 -16.24
C PHE A 85 4.74 29.41 -15.64
N ALA A 86 4.18 28.41 -16.30
CA ALA A 86 2.94 27.78 -15.88
C ALA A 86 3.19 26.75 -14.76
N VAL A 87 2.43 26.87 -13.67
CA VAL A 87 2.46 25.95 -12.53
C VAL A 87 1.06 25.39 -12.27
N THR A 88 0.97 24.26 -11.58
CA THR A 88 -0.31 23.71 -11.15
C THR A 88 -0.92 24.57 -10.04
N ALA A 89 -2.25 24.50 -9.87
CA ALA A 89 -2.94 25.25 -8.81
C ALA A 89 -2.39 24.94 -7.41
N ASN A 90 -2.05 23.67 -7.14
CA ASN A 90 -1.49 23.27 -5.85
C ASN A 90 -0.08 23.83 -5.63
N LEU A 91 0.78 23.85 -6.68
CA LEU A 91 2.09 24.47 -6.58
C LEU A 91 1.98 25.99 -6.41
N ALA A 92 1.06 26.66 -7.13
CA ALA A 92 0.79 28.08 -6.94
C ALA A 92 0.36 28.38 -5.49
N SER A 93 -0.53 27.57 -4.90
CA SER A 93 -0.91 27.69 -3.49
C SER A 93 0.30 27.49 -2.57
N ALA A 94 1.10 26.43 -2.77
CA ALA A 94 2.30 26.19 -1.99
C ALA A 94 3.28 27.37 -2.06
N LEU A 95 3.56 27.90 -3.25
CA LEU A 95 4.46 29.04 -3.44
C LEU A 95 3.97 30.29 -2.70
N ARG A 96 2.66 30.57 -2.69
CA ARG A 96 2.10 31.71 -1.91
C ARG A 96 2.37 31.55 -0.41
N HIS A 97 2.19 30.35 0.13
CA HIS A 97 2.41 30.07 1.55
C HIS A 97 3.90 29.96 1.93
N LEU A 98 4.76 29.63 0.97
CA LEU A 98 6.21 29.54 1.16
C LEU A 98 6.90 30.91 1.05
N ARG A 99 6.33 31.83 0.26
CA ARG A 99 6.81 33.20 0.05
C ARG A 99 6.85 33.93 1.38
N GLN A 100 8.00 34.50 1.70
CA GLN A 100 8.18 35.30 2.91
C GLN A 100 8.00 36.78 2.59
N ARG A 101 7.67 37.58 3.60
CA ARG A 101 7.40 39.00 3.42
C ARG A 101 8.66 39.79 3.05
N GLU A 102 9.79 39.47 3.67
CA GLU A 102 11.00 40.31 3.60
C GLU A 102 12.21 39.59 3.00
N GLU A 103 12.31 38.28 3.17
CA GLU A 103 13.50 37.51 2.76
C GLU A 103 13.23 36.59 1.56
N PRO A 104 14.18 36.48 0.62
CA PRO A 104 14.08 35.49 -0.45
C PRO A 104 14.27 34.08 0.11
N ARG A 105 13.57 33.10 -0.47
CA ARG A 105 13.62 31.71 -0.01
C ARG A 105 14.10 30.77 -1.10
N SER A 106 15.29 30.20 -0.92
CA SER A 106 15.91 29.26 -1.87
C SER A 106 15.47 27.82 -1.62
N MET A 107 14.82 27.23 -2.61
CA MET A 107 14.22 25.89 -2.53
C MET A 107 14.52 25.05 -3.77
N TRP A 108 14.61 23.74 -3.60
CA TRP A 108 14.47 22.77 -4.68
C TRP A 108 13.01 22.35 -4.79
N ILE A 109 12.44 22.55 -5.96
CA ILE A 109 11.05 22.19 -6.31
C ILE A 109 11.12 21.44 -7.63
N ASP A 110 10.91 20.13 -7.60
CA ASP A 110 11.03 19.20 -8.74
C ASP A 110 10.36 19.72 -10.04
N TYR A 111 9.12 20.20 -9.94
CA TYR A 111 8.35 20.70 -11.06
C TYR A 111 9.00 21.90 -11.76
N ILE A 112 9.73 22.74 -11.02
CA ILE A 112 10.41 23.94 -11.56
C ILE A 112 11.86 23.62 -11.92
N CYS A 113 12.56 22.88 -11.05
CA CYS A 113 14.01 22.71 -11.10
C CYS A 113 14.45 21.66 -12.13
N ILE A 114 13.57 20.71 -12.47
CA ILE A 114 13.78 19.71 -13.51
C ILE A 114 13.06 20.14 -14.78
N ASN A 115 13.74 20.10 -15.92
CA ASN A 115 13.10 20.27 -17.22
C ASN A 115 12.25 19.03 -17.53
N GLN A 116 10.96 19.10 -17.21
CA GLN A 116 10.01 17.99 -17.38
C GLN A 116 9.83 17.53 -18.84
N GLN A 117 10.23 18.37 -19.82
CA GLN A 117 10.14 18.07 -21.24
C GLN A 117 11.39 17.37 -21.79
N ASN A 118 12.50 17.37 -21.04
CA ASN A 118 13.74 16.68 -21.41
C ASN A 118 13.87 15.38 -20.61
N LEU A 119 13.57 14.25 -21.24
CA LEU A 119 13.64 12.94 -20.59
C LEU A 119 15.05 12.54 -20.15
N ASP A 120 16.09 12.92 -20.90
CA ASP A 120 17.48 12.64 -20.54
C ASP A 120 17.86 13.38 -19.25
N GLU A 121 17.52 14.67 -19.17
CA GLU A 121 17.72 15.44 -17.94
C GLU A 121 16.87 14.87 -16.79
N LYS A 122 15.60 14.55 -17.04
CA LYS A 122 14.70 13.99 -16.03
C LYS A 122 15.25 12.70 -15.42
N ASN A 123 15.73 11.77 -16.24
CA ASN A 123 16.33 10.52 -15.78
C ASN A 123 17.48 10.78 -14.80
N VAL A 124 18.41 11.67 -15.18
CA VAL A 124 19.56 12.06 -14.34
C VAL A 124 19.09 12.72 -13.03
N GLN A 125 18.14 13.65 -13.09
CA GLN A 125 17.68 14.38 -11.91
C GLN A 125 16.87 13.49 -10.96
N VAL A 126 16.03 12.58 -11.48
CA VAL A 126 15.31 11.59 -10.68
C VAL A 126 16.29 10.69 -9.93
N ALA A 127 17.38 10.28 -10.58
CA ALA A 127 18.43 9.51 -9.93
C ALA A 127 19.14 10.29 -8.79
N LEU A 128 19.12 11.63 -8.83
CA LEU A 128 19.67 12.49 -7.77
C LEU A 128 18.67 12.81 -6.65
N MET A 129 17.37 12.63 -6.83
CA MET A 129 16.34 13.04 -5.84
C MET A 129 16.64 12.54 -4.43
N GLY A 130 17.03 11.27 -4.28
CA GLY A 130 17.36 10.74 -2.96
C GLY A 130 18.50 11.49 -2.26
N LYS A 131 19.51 11.93 -3.02
CA LYS A 131 20.62 12.76 -2.52
C LYS A 131 20.16 14.19 -2.23
N ILE A 132 19.28 14.76 -3.07
CA ILE A 132 18.75 16.12 -2.92
C ILE A 132 17.98 16.24 -1.59
N TYR A 133 17.00 15.38 -1.34
CA TYR A 133 16.21 15.42 -0.09
C TYR A 133 17.06 15.13 1.15
N ARG A 134 18.06 14.26 1.04
CA ARG A 134 18.99 13.97 2.15
C ARG A 134 19.95 15.14 2.46
N LYS A 135 20.31 15.94 1.44
CA LYS A 135 21.23 17.08 1.55
C LYS A 135 20.53 18.41 1.84
N ALA A 136 19.23 18.52 1.59
CA ALA A 136 18.46 19.72 1.89
C ALA A 136 18.58 20.10 3.38
N ASN A 137 18.75 21.39 3.67
CA ASN A 137 18.82 21.91 5.05
C ASN A 137 17.51 21.68 5.81
N ARG A 138 16.39 21.71 5.10
CA ARG A 138 15.05 21.45 5.62
C ARG A 138 14.16 20.97 4.48
N VAL A 139 13.19 20.12 4.81
CA VAL A 139 12.12 19.74 3.88
C VAL A 139 10.80 20.27 4.39
N VAL A 140 10.01 20.85 3.49
CA VAL A 140 8.66 21.30 3.74
C VAL A 140 7.69 20.32 3.09
N ALA A 141 6.92 19.61 3.90
CA ALA A 141 5.81 18.78 3.46
C ALA A 141 4.56 19.65 3.34
N TYR A 142 4.24 20.10 2.13
CA TYR A 142 3.02 20.87 1.87
C TYR A 142 1.83 19.93 1.68
N LEU A 143 0.91 19.96 2.65
CA LEU A 143 -0.19 19.01 2.76
C LEU A 143 -1.46 19.49 2.03
N GLY A 144 -1.55 20.77 1.68
CA GLY A 144 -2.72 21.39 1.05
C GLY A 144 -3.23 22.60 1.83
N ASP A 145 -4.44 23.06 1.50
CA ASP A 145 -5.04 24.23 2.12
C ASP A 145 -5.62 23.92 3.52
N LEU A 146 -5.65 24.93 4.38
CA LEU A 146 -6.11 24.80 5.76
C LEU A 146 -7.65 24.80 5.83
N THR A 147 -8.23 23.77 6.43
CA THR A 147 -9.65 23.78 6.83
C THR A 147 -9.80 24.12 8.31
N PRO A 148 -10.94 24.69 8.73
CA PRO A 148 -11.20 24.94 10.15
C PRO A 148 -11.09 23.69 11.03
N GLN A 149 -11.48 22.52 10.50
CA GLN A 149 -11.39 21.24 11.19
C GLN A 149 -9.93 20.82 11.39
N ILE A 150 -9.10 20.88 10.34
CA ILE A 150 -7.66 20.58 10.42
C ILE A 150 -6.97 21.54 11.41
N GLU A 151 -7.29 22.84 11.37
CA GLU A 151 -6.76 23.81 12.33
C GLU A 151 -7.13 23.44 13.77
N ARG A 152 -8.39 23.07 14.02
CA ARG A 152 -8.85 22.62 15.34
C ARG A 152 -8.11 21.37 15.79
N SER A 153 -7.90 20.40 14.89
CA SER A 153 -7.15 19.18 15.19
C SER A 153 -5.72 19.49 15.64
N ILE A 154 -5.00 20.28 14.84
CA ILE A 154 -3.60 20.64 15.12
C ILE A 154 -3.48 21.42 16.43
N THR A 155 -4.32 22.45 16.61
CA THR A 155 -4.28 23.28 17.83
C THR A 155 -4.71 22.52 19.09
N TRP A 156 -5.63 21.56 18.97
CA TRP A 156 -6.00 20.66 20.05
C TRP A 156 -4.79 19.83 20.49
N THR A 157 -4.09 19.19 19.56
CA THR A 157 -2.91 18.38 19.86
C THR A 157 -1.77 19.22 20.43
N GLU A 158 -1.52 20.41 19.89
CA GLU A 158 -0.53 21.34 20.45
C GLU A 158 -0.84 21.67 21.92
N ARG A 159 -2.12 21.90 22.24
CA ARG A 159 -2.57 22.23 23.58
C ARG A 159 -2.50 21.04 24.55
N TYR A 160 -3.12 19.92 24.20
CA TYR A 160 -3.38 18.83 25.16
C TYR A 160 -2.28 17.75 25.15
N THR A 161 -1.68 17.48 24.00
CA THR A 161 -0.61 16.48 23.88
C THR A 161 0.77 17.10 24.07
N GLN A 162 1.04 18.21 23.38
CA GLN A 162 2.36 18.87 23.41
C GLN A 162 2.48 19.92 24.51
N ARG A 163 1.38 20.28 25.19
CA ARG A 163 1.32 21.26 26.28
C ARG A 163 1.92 22.62 25.90
N LYS A 164 1.81 23.01 24.63
CA LYS A 164 2.24 24.32 24.15
C LYS A 164 1.30 25.40 24.67
N VAL A 165 1.88 26.58 24.93
CA VAL A 165 1.14 27.80 25.23
C VAL A 165 1.54 28.83 24.18
N ASN A 166 0.69 29.00 23.18
CA ASN A 166 0.86 29.96 22.09
C ASN A 166 -0.48 30.61 21.73
N SER A 167 -0.45 31.65 20.89
CA SER A 167 -1.66 32.40 20.47
C SER A 167 -2.76 31.52 19.89
N ARG A 168 -2.39 30.43 19.19
CA ARG A 168 -3.32 29.49 18.54
C ARG A 168 -4.02 28.56 19.54
N THR A 169 -3.33 28.17 20.63
CA THR A 169 -3.91 27.35 21.70
C THR A 169 -4.83 28.12 22.66
N LEU A 170 -4.87 29.46 22.57
CA LEU A 170 -5.65 30.31 23.47
C LEU A 170 -7.16 30.05 23.36
N PHE A 171 -7.63 29.65 22.19
CA PHE A 171 -9.01 29.21 21.96
C PHE A 171 -9.42 28.10 22.95
N TRP A 172 -8.61 27.05 23.03
CA TRP A 172 -8.85 25.91 23.92
C TRP A 172 -8.76 26.31 25.40
N TRP A 173 -7.78 27.15 25.75
CA TRP A 173 -7.63 27.64 27.12
C TRP A 173 -8.85 28.43 27.61
N LYS A 174 -9.39 29.32 26.76
CA LYS A 174 -10.62 30.07 27.06
C LYS A 174 -11.83 29.16 27.22
N LEU A 175 -11.94 28.12 26.39
CA LEU A 175 -13.03 27.14 26.49
C LEU A 175 -12.93 26.31 27.77
N ASP A 176 -11.73 25.82 28.12
CA ASP A 176 -11.52 24.99 29.32
C ASP A 176 -11.94 25.73 30.60
N ILE A 177 -11.51 26.99 30.76
CA ILE A 177 -11.85 27.80 31.96
C ILE A 177 -13.34 28.08 32.04
N LYS A 178 -13.95 28.48 30.92
CA LYS A 178 -15.38 28.84 30.90
C LYS A 178 -16.29 27.62 31.03
N ALA A 179 -15.86 26.44 30.59
CA ALA A 179 -16.63 25.20 30.67
C ALA A 179 -16.88 24.72 32.11
N TRP A 180 -16.11 25.22 33.09
CA TRP A 180 -16.33 24.93 34.51
C TRP A 180 -17.62 25.58 35.03
N TRP A 181 -17.97 26.76 34.51
CA TRP A 181 -19.05 27.60 35.05
C TRP A 181 -20.24 27.75 34.09
N SER A 182 -20.12 27.29 32.85
CA SER A 182 -21.14 27.47 31.80
C SER A 182 -21.43 26.19 31.03
N ARG A 183 -22.68 25.72 31.11
CA ARG A 183 -23.18 24.58 30.29
C ARG A 183 -23.05 24.84 28.80
N ASN A 184 -23.35 26.06 28.34
CA ASN A 184 -23.23 26.44 26.93
C ASN A 184 -21.76 26.38 26.45
N THR A 185 -20.82 26.78 27.31
CA THR A 185 -19.40 26.71 26.95
C THR A 185 -18.86 25.28 26.96
N ARG A 186 -19.38 24.40 27.84
CA ARG A 186 -19.08 22.97 27.81
C ARG A 186 -19.57 22.32 26.51
N TYR A 187 -20.79 22.67 26.07
CA TYR A 187 -21.31 22.25 24.77
C TYR A 187 -20.38 22.70 23.63
N ASN A 188 -19.98 23.97 23.60
CA ASN A 188 -19.08 24.50 22.58
C ASN A 188 -17.70 23.83 22.60
N ARG A 189 -17.17 23.49 23.78
CA ARG A 189 -15.91 22.74 23.93
C ARG A 189 -16.03 21.33 23.34
N ASN A 190 -17.12 20.63 23.64
CA ASN A 190 -17.35 19.28 23.11
C ASN A 190 -17.51 19.32 21.58
N SER A 191 -18.32 20.24 21.05
CA SER A 191 -18.45 20.45 19.60
C SER A 191 -17.11 20.78 18.93
N ALA A 192 -16.30 21.67 19.52
CA ALA A 192 -14.97 21.98 18.99
C ALA A 192 -14.04 20.75 19.00
N THR A 193 -14.14 19.90 20.03
CA THR A 193 -13.37 18.66 20.13
C THR A 193 -13.79 17.64 19.08
N LEU A 194 -15.10 17.52 18.78
CA LEU A 194 -15.59 16.67 17.69
C LEU A 194 -15.11 17.19 16.31
N ASP A 195 -15.08 18.51 16.12
CA ASP A 195 -14.51 19.10 14.89
C ASP A 195 -12.99 18.87 14.79
N ALA A 196 -12.27 18.82 15.92
CA ALA A 196 -10.87 18.40 15.94
C ALA A 196 -10.71 16.91 15.57
N CYS A 197 -11.64 16.04 15.99
CA CYS A 197 -11.67 14.62 15.60
C CYS A 197 -11.92 14.46 14.08
N LEU A 198 -12.83 15.26 13.50
CA LEU A 198 -13.00 15.34 12.05
C LEU A 198 -11.71 15.79 11.35
N GLY A 199 -11.11 16.87 11.83
CA GLY A 199 -9.87 17.40 11.27
C GLY A 199 -8.70 16.42 11.33
N LYS A 200 -8.64 15.56 12.35
CA LYS A 200 -7.65 14.47 12.42
C LYS A 200 -7.86 13.52 11.24
N LYS A 201 -9.09 13.11 10.96
CA LYS A 201 -9.42 12.25 9.83
C LYS A 201 -9.09 12.92 8.50
N ASP A 202 -9.50 14.16 8.33
CA ASP A 202 -9.19 14.92 7.11
C ASP A 202 -7.67 14.96 6.88
N LEU A 203 -6.91 15.24 7.94
CA LEU A 203 -5.44 15.37 7.91
C LEU A 203 -4.74 14.07 7.51
N ILE A 204 -5.16 12.91 8.01
CA ILE A 204 -4.56 11.61 7.66
C ILE A 204 -5.02 11.09 6.30
N HIS A 205 -6.15 11.59 5.78
CA HIS A 205 -6.68 11.24 4.46
C HIS A 205 -6.20 12.18 3.35
N LEU A 206 -5.36 13.17 3.68
CA LEU A 206 -4.79 14.06 2.67
C LEU A 206 -4.01 13.25 1.61
N PRO A 207 -4.17 13.57 0.31
CA PRO A 207 -3.49 12.88 -0.78
C PRO A 207 -1.95 12.86 -0.67
N TYR A 208 -1.38 13.77 0.12
CA TYR A 208 0.05 13.79 0.40
C TYR A 208 0.56 12.47 0.99
N TRP A 209 -0.19 11.83 1.88
CA TRP A 209 0.23 10.60 2.56
C TRP A 209 0.09 9.35 1.71
N THR A 210 -0.54 9.45 0.54
CA THR A 210 -0.72 8.33 -0.36
C THR A 210 -0.01 8.54 -1.69
N ARG A 211 0.66 9.67 -1.93
CA ARG A 211 1.44 9.85 -3.17
C ARG A 211 2.75 9.07 -3.09
N MET A 212 3.11 8.37 -4.17
CA MET A 212 4.28 7.49 -4.17
C MET A 212 5.61 8.25 -3.92
N TRP A 213 5.82 9.37 -4.62
CA TRP A 213 7.04 10.17 -4.49
C TRP A 213 7.23 10.79 -3.11
N THR A 214 6.15 11.24 -2.45
CA THR A 214 6.23 11.89 -1.14
C THR A 214 6.76 10.94 -0.06
N TYR A 215 6.70 9.62 -0.28
CA TYR A 215 7.25 8.62 0.62
C TYR A 215 8.75 8.84 0.87
N GLN A 216 9.59 8.82 -0.17
CA GLN A 216 11.02 9.04 0.00
C GLN A 216 11.35 10.48 0.39
N GLU A 217 10.61 11.46 -0.14
CA GLU A 217 10.82 12.88 0.15
C GLU A 217 10.62 13.20 1.62
N TYR A 218 9.72 12.47 2.28
CA TYR A 218 9.46 12.58 3.70
C TYR A 218 10.46 11.80 4.56
N HIS A 219 10.88 10.60 4.13
CA HIS A 219 11.73 9.72 4.96
C HIS A 219 13.23 10.00 4.88
N LEU A 220 13.74 10.43 3.72
CA LEU A 220 15.17 10.65 3.48
C LEU A 220 15.81 11.86 4.18
N PRO A 221 15.09 12.96 4.48
CA PRO A 221 15.70 14.11 5.14
C PRO A 221 16.25 13.76 6.52
N ARG A 222 17.43 14.31 6.84
CA ARG A 222 18.11 14.09 8.13
C ARG A 222 17.35 14.64 9.34
N HIS A 223 16.59 15.69 9.11
CA HIS A 223 15.75 16.34 10.13
C HIS A 223 14.29 16.13 9.79
N ASP A 224 13.42 16.23 10.79
CA ASP A 224 11.99 16.12 10.58
C ASP A 224 11.47 17.18 9.60
N PRO A 225 10.80 16.79 8.50
CA PRO A 225 10.11 17.74 7.66
C PRO A 225 9.13 18.54 8.49
N ILE A 226 9.05 19.83 8.18
CA ILE A 226 7.97 20.65 8.69
C ILE A 226 6.74 20.41 7.84
N CYS A 227 5.61 20.13 8.47
CA CYS A 227 4.34 20.04 7.78
C CYS A 227 3.74 21.44 7.64
N MET A 228 3.18 21.74 6.47
CA MET A 228 2.51 23.00 6.19
C MET A 228 1.13 22.71 5.59
N CYS A 229 0.10 23.30 6.19
CA CYS A 229 -1.27 23.27 5.70
C CYS A 229 -1.79 24.71 5.65
N GLY A 230 -1.92 25.27 4.45
CA GLY A 230 -2.03 26.72 4.25
C GLY A 230 -0.95 27.49 5.02
N ASN A 231 -1.36 28.48 5.82
CA ASN A 231 -0.46 29.28 6.67
C ASN A 231 -0.04 28.57 7.98
N LEU A 232 -0.57 27.37 8.26
CA LEU A 232 -0.30 26.66 9.50
C LEU A 232 0.89 25.71 9.34
N VAL A 233 1.97 26.01 10.07
CA VAL A 233 3.18 25.18 10.12
C VAL A 233 3.24 24.42 11.43
N PHE A 234 3.52 23.12 11.37
CA PHE A 234 3.57 22.23 12.52
C PHE A 234 4.55 21.07 12.31
N LYS A 235 4.92 20.39 13.41
CA LYS A 235 5.75 19.17 13.36
C LYS A 235 4.88 17.93 13.20
N SER A 236 5.43 16.89 12.59
CA SER A 236 4.79 15.57 12.47
C SER A 236 4.35 14.95 13.79
N THR A 237 4.89 15.41 14.93
CA THR A 237 4.45 14.98 16.26
C THR A 237 2.94 15.19 16.51
N VAL A 238 2.30 16.08 15.75
CA VAL A 238 0.84 16.32 15.80
C VAL A 238 0.02 15.12 15.31
N ILE A 239 0.57 14.32 14.40
CA ILE A 239 -0.11 13.17 13.77
C ILE A 239 0.39 11.82 14.30
N THR A 240 1.01 11.81 15.49
CA THR A 240 1.51 10.58 16.15
C THR A 240 0.38 9.73 16.71
N ASP A 241 0.65 8.45 16.95
CA ASP A 241 -0.30 7.53 17.60
C ASP A 241 -0.73 8.03 18.98
N LYS A 242 0.21 8.59 19.75
CA LYS A 242 -0.11 9.18 21.06
C LYS A 242 -1.13 10.32 20.94
N ALA A 243 -0.91 11.24 20.01
CA ALA A 243 -1.84 12.35 19.76
C ALA A 243 -3.20 11.84 19.27
N SER A 244 -3.18 10.87 18.36
CA SER A 244 -4.36 10.24 17.79
C SER A 244 -5.20 9.56 18.86
N ASN A 245 -4.60 8.73 19.72
CA ASN A 245 -5.29 8.00 20.78
C ASN A 245 -5.89 8.95 21.81
N GLN A 246 -5.19 10.01 22.19
CA GLN A 246 -5.73 10.99 23.14
C GLN A 246 -6.97 11.72 22.61
N LEU A 247 -7.03 11.99 21.31
CA LEU A 247 -8.19 12.61 20.69
C LEU A 247 -9.35 11.62 20.59
N ASP A 248 -9.07 10.34 20.33
CA ASP A 248 -10.08 9.27 20.35
C ASP A 248 -10.63 9.06 21.77
N ASP A 249 -9.78 9.09 22.80
CA ASP A 249 -10.20 9.05 24.21
C ASP A 249 -11.12 10.23 24.56
N ALA A 250 -10.82 11.42 24.03
CA ALA A 250 -11.66 12.61 24.23
C ALA A 250 -13.03 12.46 23.53
N GLN A 251 -13.08 11.87 22.34
CA GLN A 251 -14.34 11.52 21.67
C GLN A 251 -15.15 10.52 22.50
N VAL A 252 -14.52 9.46 23.00
CA VAL A 252 -15.17 8.45 23.86
C VAL A 252 -15.71 9.07 25.14
N ALA A 253 -14.98 9.99 25.76
CA ALA A 253 -15.45 10.73 26.92
C ALA A 253 -16.72 11.53 26.60
N ILE A 254 -16.76 12.23 25.46
CA ILE A 254 -17.95 12.96 25.01
C ILE A 254 -19.14 12.03 24.81
N ILE A 255 -18.97 10.88 24.16
CA ILE A 255 -20.03 9.87 23.97
C ILE A 255 -20.60 9.43 25.33
N ARG A 256 -19.74 9.17 26.32
CA ARG A 256 -20.16 8.77 27.67
C ARG A 256 -20.91 9.88 28.39
N GLU A 257 -20.48 11.13 28.25
CA GLU A 257 -21.07 12.30 28.88
C GLU A 257 -22.42 12.69 28.26
N THR A 258 -22.57 12.61 26.94
CA THR A 258 -23.75 13.06 26.21
C THR A 258 -24.77 11.95 25.93
N ARG A 259 -24.50 10.72 26.40
CA ARG A 259 -25.40 9.58 26.24
C ARG A 259 -26.82 9.94 26.74
N PRO A 260 -27.86 9.84 25.90
CA PRO A 260 -29.22 10.20 26.29
C PRO A 260 -29.68 9.37 27.50
N ARG A 261 -29.98 10.02 28.63
CA ARG A 261 -30.56 9.37 29.82
C ARG A 261 -32.09 9.61 29.93
N ARG A 262 -32.63 10.60 29.21
CA ARG A 262 -34.06 10.97 29.11
C ARG A 262 -34.34 11.63 27.75
N GLU A 263 -35.59 11.64 27.31
CA GLU A 263 -36.04 12.05 25.96
C GLU A 263 -35.88 13.56 25.60
N HIS A 264 -35.54 14.45 26.54
CA HIS A 264 -35.73 15.90 26.36
C HIS A 264 -34.47 16.79 26.15
N ASP A 265 -33.26 16.24 25.99
CA ASP A 265 -32.06 17.05 25.67
C ASP A 265 -31.60 16.86 24.22
N GLU A 266 -32.25 17.59 23.30
CA GLU A 266 -31.94 17.58 21.86
C GLU A 266 -30.48 17.94 21.57
N ARG A 267 -29.87 18.84 22.36
CA ARG A 267 -28.48 19.28 22.16
C ARG A 267 -27.49 18.18 22.53
N ALA A 268 -27.69 17.52 23.68
CA ALA A 268 -26.87 16.38 24.06
C ALA A 268 -27.02 15.23 23.06
N ARG A 269 -28.26 14.99 22.58
CA ARG A 269 -28.54 13.98 21.55
C ARG A 269 -27.79 14.27 20.25
N ALA A 270 -27.83 15.49 19.74
CA ALA A 270 -27.10 15.87 18.53
C ALA A 270 -25.58 15.65 18.67
N GLN A 271 -24.99 15.98 19.84
CA GLN A 271 -23.58 15.71 20.10
C GLN A 271 -23.25 14.23 20.18
N TYR A 272 -24.11 13.45 20.84
CA TYR A 272 -23.98 12.01 20.91
C TYR A 272 -24.03 11.38 19.52
N GLU A 273 -24.98 11.79 18.68
CA GLU A 273 -25.10 11.32 17.30
C GLU A 273 -23.88 11.73 16.45
N GLN A 274 -23.43 12.98 16.53
CA GLN A 274 -22.21 13.43 15.84
C GLN A 274 -20.98 12.61 16.28
N ALA A 275 -20.79 12.40 17.59
CA ALA A 275 -19.66 11.65 18.13
C ALA A 275 -19.70 10.16 17.77
N ASN A 276 -20.89 9.55 17.69
CA ASN A 276 -21.04 8.16 17.26
C ASN A 276 -20.88 8.00 15.75
N ASN A 277 -21.32 8.97 14.94
CA ASN A 277 -21.13 8.93 13.48
C ASN A 277 -19.67 9.07 13.08
N LEU A 278 -18.80 9.53 13.99
CA LEU A 278 -17.36 9.47 13.81
C LEU A 278 -16.80 8.04 13.99
N ASN A 279 -17.50 7.11 14.62
CA ASN A 279 -17.06 5.72 14.62
C ASN A 279 -17.59 5.04 13.35
N PRO A 280 -16.74 4.38 12.55
CA PRO A 280 -17.25 3.56 11.46
C PRO A 280 -18.11 2.43 12.03
N LYS A 281 -19.28 2.22 11.42
CA LYS A 281 -20.10 1.05 11.75
C LYS A 281 -19.41 -0.20 11.22
N PRO A 282 -19.37 -1.33 11.96
CA PRO A 282 -18.67 -2.57 11.57
C PRO A 282 -19.03 -3.10 10.18
N ASP A 283 -20.26 -2.86 9.74
CA ASP A 283 -20.86 -3.30 8.47
C ASP A 283 -20.59 -2.34 7.29
N SER A 284 -19.96 -1.19 7.52
CA SER A 284 -19.69 -0.22 6.46
C SER A 284 -18.41 -0.55 5.69
N ALA A 285 -18.40 -0.34 4.37
CA ALA A 285 -17.17 -0.39 3.55
C ALA A 285 -16.05 0.53 4.11
N LEU A 286 -16.44 1.54 4.88
CA LEU A 286 -15.55 2.40 5.63
C LEU A 286 -14.84 1.64 6.76
N TYR A 287 -15.47 0.71 7.49
CA TYR A 287 -14.84 -0.08 8.56
C TYR A 287 -13.62 -0.85 8.07
N GLY A 288 -13.71 -1.49 6.90
CA GLY A 288 -12.56 -2.10 6.23
C GLY A 288 -11.46 -1.07 5.88
N MET A 289 -11.81 0.17 5.52
CA MET A 289 -10.82 1.27 5.34
C MET A 289 -10.26 1.80 6.68
N PHE A 290 -11.01 1.69 7.78
CA PHE A 290 -10.62 2.11 9.13
C PHE A 290 -9.79 1.04 9.86
N THR A 291 -9.97 -0.25 9.61
CA THR A 291 -9.10 -1.34 10.10
C THR A 291 -7.87 -1.51 9.22
N ASN A 292 -7.98 -1.26 7.90
CA ASN A 292 -6.83 -1.14 6.98
C ASN A 292 -5.93 0.09 7.22
N HIS A 293 -6.22 0.90 8.25
CA HIS A 293 -5.41 2.03 8.71
C HIS A 293 -3.97 1.68 9.09
N ALA A 294 -3.66 0.41 9.36
CA ALA A 294 -2.31 -0.03 9.72
C ALA A 294 -1.27 0.32 8.63
N GLY A 295 -1.65 0.24 7.35
CA GLY A 295 -0.77 0.60 6.23
C GLY A 295 -0.78 2.08 5.83
N ARG A 296 -1.84 2.85 6.12
CA ARG A 296 -1.95 4.27 5.74
C ARG A 296 -1.33 5.23 6.77
N ASN A 297 -1.41 4.90 8.06
CA ASN A 297 -0.66 5.61 9.11
C ASN A 297 0.86 5.31 9.07
N TYR A 298 1.31 4.44 8.17
CA TYR A 298 2.65 3.87 8.17
C TYR A 298 3.75 4.91 7.87
N MET A 299 3.51 5.88 6.97
CA MET A 299 4.48 6.94 6.62
C MET A 299 4.93 7.76 7.84
N VAL A 300 3.98 8.13 8.70
CA VAL A 300 4.25 8.94 9.89
C VAL A 300 4.75 8.05 11.03
N ARG A 301 4.15 6.87 11.21
CA ARG A 301 4.48 5.91 12.26
C ARG A 301 5.93 5.42 12.18
N ASN A 302 6.40 5.08 10.98
CA ASN A 302 7.69 4.38 10.83
C ASN A 302 8.86 5.28 10.51
N ARG A 303 8.68 6.60 10.41
CA ARG A 303 9.83 7.49 10.37
C ARG A 303 10.65 7.46 11.66
N PHE A 304 10.00 7.13 12.79
CA PHE A 304 10.66 6.99 14.09
C PHE A 304 11.35 5.63 14.30
N SER A 305 10.97 4.59 13.54
CA SER A 305 11.77 3.37 13.43
C SER A 305 12.88 3.66 12.42
N LYS A 306 14.13 3.77 12.84
CA LYS A 306 15.27 4.05 11.94
C LYS A 306 15.21 3.13 10.70
N ILE A 307 14.90 3.67 9.52
CA ILE A 307 14.90 2.93 8.24
C ILE A 307 16.11 3.31 7.37
N PRO A 308 17.34 2.86 7.66
CA PRO A 308 18.38 2.82 6.63
C PRO A 308 18.46 1.42 5.99
N ASN A 309 18.37 1.37 4.66
CA ASN A 309 18.66 0.22 3.79
C ASN A 309 17.68 -0.97 3.91
N GLU A 310 16.38 -0.73 3.78
CA GLU A 310 15.40 -1.80 3.58
C GLU A 310 15.48 -2.39 2.17
N SER A 311 15.05 -3.65 2.04
CA SER A 311 14.91 -4.30 0.74
C SER A 311 13.87 -3.56 -0.12
N LEU A 312 14.11 -3.46 -1.42
CA LEU A 312 13.18 -2.88 -2.38
C LEU A 312 11.84 -3.61 -2.32
N GLY A 313 11.84 -4.95 -2.21
CA GLY A 313 10.60 -5.72 -2.11
C GLY A 313 9.76 -5.37 -0.87
N ASP A 314 10.39 -5.19 0.30
CA ASP A 314 9.68 -4.75 1.52
C ASP A 314 9.11 -3.34 1.37
N LEU A 315 9.88 -2.43 0.77
CA LEU A 315 9.43 -1.07 0.53
C LEU A 315 8.23 -1.06 -0.41
N MET A 316 8.30 -1.78 -1.53
CA MET A 316 7.20 -1.92 -2.49
C MET A 316 5.94 -2.51 -1.83
N ALA A 317 6.08 -3.52 -0.97
CA ALA A 317 4.95 -4.10 -0.25
C ALA A 317 4.29 -3.08 0.71
N ARG A 318 5.11 -2.30 1.44
CA ARG A 318 4.62 -1.24 2.35
C ARG A 318 3.96 -0.09 1.61
N THR A 319 4.47 0.27 0.44
CA THR A 319 3.95 1.38 -0.36
C THR A 319 2.94 0.95 -1.42
N ALA A 320 2.51 -0.31 -1.46
CA ALA A 320 1.66 -0.84 -2.52
C ALA A 320 0.36 -0.04 -2.74
N SER A 321 -0.24 0.50 -1.67
CA SER A 321 -1.46 1.32 -1.75
C SER A 321 -1.21 2.81 -2.12
N HIS A 322 0.03 3.22 -2.38
CA HIS A 322 0.35 4.62 -2.73
C HIS A 322 0.04 4.90 -4.20
N SER A 323 -0.62 6.00 -4.49
CA SER A 323 -0.98 6.47 -5.82
C SER A 323 0.22 7.03 -6.58
N CYS A 324 0.32 6.68 -7.86
CA CYS A 324 1.23 7.26 -8.84
C CYS A 324 0.51 7.39 -10.18
N ARG A 325 0.94 8.34 -11.03
CA ARG A 325 0.41 8.48 -12.39
C ARG A 325 1.13 7.57 -13.37
N ASP A 326 2.45 7.51 -13.26
CA ASP A 326 3.27 6.57 -14.01
C ASP A 326 3.49 5.31 -13.15
N PRO A 327 3.15 4.11 -13.63
CA PRO A 327 3.34 2.88 -12.86
C PRO A 327 4.81 2.59 -12.51
N ARG A 328 5.78 3.11 -13.28
CA ARG A 328 7.22 2.96 -12.97
C ARG A 328 7.63 3.66 -11.67
N ASP A 329 6.88 4.69 -11.27
CA ASP A 329 7.14 5.42 -10.03
C ASP A 329 6.92 4.57 -8.78
N LYS A 330 6.18 3.46 -8.87
CA LYS A 330 6.09 2.46 -7.78
C LYS A 330 7.46 1.92 -7.36
N ILE A 331 8.44 1.98 -8.27
CA ILE A 331 9.79 1.46 -8.09
C ILE A 331 10.77 2.63 -7.98
N PHE A 332 10.77 3.54 -8.97
CA PHE A 332 11.74 4.63 -9.03
C PHE A 332 11.68 5.59 -7.83
N ALA A 333 10.50 5.79 -7.25
CA ALA A 333 10.34 6.61 -6.05
C ALA A 333 10.97 6.00 -4.79
N LEU A 334 11.39 4.73 -4.81
CA LEU A 334 11.99 4.03 -3.67
C LEU A 334 13.52 3.95 -3.76
N TYR A 335 14.11 4.29 -4.91
CA TYR A 335 15.55 4.18 -5.17
C TYR A 335 16.43 4.99 -4.19
N GLY A 336 15.96 6.13 -3.69
CA GLY A 336 16.68 6.88 -2.66
C GLY A 336 16.85 6.13 -1.33
N MET A 337 15.97 5.15 -1.06
CA MET A 337 15.98 4.27 0.11
C MET A 337 16.58 2.88 -0.19
N ALA A 338 16.56 2.44 -1.46
CA ALA A 338 17.15 1.20 -1.96
C ALA A 338 18.27 1.48 -2.99
N PRO A 339 19.42 2.05 -2.56
CA PRO A 339 20.47 2.49 -3.48
C PRO A 339 21.11 1.35 -4.29
N ALA A 340 21.12 0.12 -3.77
CA ALA A 340 21.61 -1.05 -4.50
C ALA A 340 20.76 -1.36 -5.74
N ALA A 341 19.43 -1.24 -5.62
CA ALA A 341 18.51 -1.42 -6.74
C ALA A 341 18.75 -0.36 -7.82
N GLN A 342 18.91 0.90 -7.40
CA GLN A 342 19.19 2.01 -8.31
C GLN A 342 20.53 1.84 -9.03
N GLN A 343 21.54 1.29 -8.35
CA GLN A 343 22.85 1.03 -8.95
C GLN A 343 22.79 -0.10 -9.97
N ALA A 344 22.04 -1.17 -9.69
CA ALA A 344 21.84 -2.29 -10.61
C ALA A 344 21.02 -1.88 -11.83
N TYR A 345 19.91 -1.17 -11.59
CA TYR A 345 18.96 -0.73 -12.60
C TYR A 345 18.61 0.76 -12.40
N PRO A 346 19.35 1.68 -13.04
CA PRO A 346 19.07 3.10 -12.95
C PRO A 346 17.69 3.47 -13.50
N ALA A 347 17.08 4.51 -12.92
CA ALA A 347 15.79 5.01 -13.37
C ALA A 347 15.88 5.50 -14.82
N ASP A 348 15.03 4.96 -15.68
CA ASP A 348 14.96 5.33 -17.08
C ASP A 348 13.51 5.32 -17.58
N TYR A 349 12.95 6.51 -17.79
CA TYR A 349 11.60 6.70 -18.32
C TYR A 349 11.48 6.40 -19.82
N LYS A 350 12.58 6.11 -20.52
CA LYS A 350 12.56 5.61 -21.91
C LYS A 350 12.29 4.12 -21.97
N LYS A 351 12.54 3.37 -20.88
CA LYS A 351 12.25 1.93 -20.81
C LYS A 351 10.74 1.67 -20.77
N PRO A 352 10.25 0.63 -21.49
CA PRO A 352 8.89 0.16 -21.33
C PRO A 352 8.70 -0.40 -19.92
N LEU A 353 7.50 -0.27 -19.36
CA LEU A 353 7.17 -0.74 -18.02
C LEU A 353 7.56 -2.21 -17.81
N GLN A 354 7.28 -3.06 -18.80
CA GLN A 354 7.55 -4.50 -18.75
C GLN A 354 9.03 -4.82 -18.53
N GLN A 355 9.94 -4.03 -19.09
CA GLN A 355 11.36 -4.20 -18.84
C GLN A 355 11.71 -3.83 -17.39
N VAL A 356 11.17 -2.72 -16.89
CA VAL A 356 11.38 -2.29 -15.50
C VAL A 356 10.88 -3.33 -14.50
N LEU A 357 9.72 -3.96 -14.76
CA LEU A 357 9.17 -5.01 -13.89
C LEU A 357 10.05 -6.28 -13.88
N ARG A 358 10.60 -6.67 -15.03
CA ARG A 358 11.55 -7.81 -15.13
C ARG A 358 12.84 -7.53 -14.38
N GLU A 359 13.47 -6.38 -14.62
CA GLU A 359 14.68 -5.92 -13.93
C GLU A 359 14.47 -5.85 -12.41
N THR A 360 13.32 -5.32 -11.98
CA THR A 360 12.95 -5.23 -10.56
C THR A 360 12.76 -6.61 -9.94
N THR A 361 12.08 -7.52 -10.64
CA THR A 361 11.90 -8.89 -10.16
C THR A 361 13.23 -9.62 -10.06
N GLU A 362 14.10 -9.50 -11.06
CA GLU A 362 15.45 -10.07 -11.02
C GLU A 362 16.23 -9.56 -9.82
N PHE A 363 16.23 -8.24 -9.58
CA PHE A 363 16.95 -7.65 -8.46
C PHE A 363 16.46 -8.20 -7.11
N ILE A 364 15.14 -8.17 -6.89
CA ILE A 364 14.52 -8.64 -5.65
C ILE A 364 14.79 -10.14 -5.46
N PHE A 365 14.67 -10.93 -6.53
CA PHE A 365 14.83 -12.37 -6.48
C PHE A 365 16.30 -12.77 -6.25
N ASN A 366 17.23 -12.22 -7.02
CA ASN A 366 18.63 -12.63 -6.99
C ASN A 366 19.43 -12.00 -5.84
N GLN A 367 19.04 -10.80 -5.38
CA GLN A 367 19.84 -10.03 -4.40
C GLN A 367 19.17 -9.83 -3.04
N GLU A 368 17.85 -9.98 -2.92
CA GLU A 368 17.14 -9.68 -1.67
C GLU A 368 16.51 -10.91 -1.02
N MET A 369 15.44 -11.45 -1.62
CA MET A 369 14.52 -12.37 -0.94
C MET A 369 14.18 -13.65 -1.72
N GLY A 370 14.67 -13.81 -2.96
CA GLY A 370 14.43 -15.03 -3.74
C GLY A 370 12.94 -15.29 -3.96
N PRO A 371 12.51 -16.57 -3.89
CA PRO A 371 11.11 -16.95 -4.08
C PRO A 371 10.11 -16.35 -3.08
N ALA A 372 10.56 -15.76 -1.97
CA ALA A 372 9.68 -15.07 -1.04
C ALA A 372 8.96 -13.86 -1.68
N VAL A 373 9.45 -13.35 -2.81
CA VAL A 373 8.78 -12.28 -3.58
C VAL A 373 7.34 -12.65 -3.97
N PHE A 374 7.07 -13.94 -4.25
CA PHE A 374 5.74 -14.41 -4.61
C PHE A 374 4.73 -14.33 -3.46
N ARG A 375 5.20 -14.31 -2.21
CA ARG A 375 4.33 -14.08 -1.05
C ARG A 375 3.91 -12.61 -0.94
N LEU A 376 4.79 -11.69 -1.30
CA LEU A 376 4.52 -10.25 -1.16
C LEU A 376 3.60 -9.74 -2.26
N PHE A 377 3.76 -10.26 -3.48
CA PHE A 377 3.04 -9.78 -4.66
C PHE A 377 2.31 -10.91 -5.35
N PRO A 378 1.04 -10.69 -5.76
CA PRO A 378 0.27 -11.73 -6.41
C PRO A 378 0.91 -12.13 -7.75
N ILE A 379 0.84 -13.43 -8.05
CA ILE A 379 1.18 -13.96 -9.38
C ILE A 379 0.11 -13.49 -10.38
N ARG A 380 0.49 -13.32 -11.65
CA ARG A 380 -0.39 -12.90 -12.75
C ARG A 380 -1.37 -14.00 -13.20
N ALA A 381 -2.01 -14.71 -12.27
CA ALA A 381 -2.85 -15.89 -12.51
C ALA A 381 -4.02 -15.66 -13.50
N ASN A 382 -4.50 -14.41 -13.63
CA ASN A 382 -5.61 -14.06 -14.55
C ASN A 382 -5.13 -13.54 -15.92
N ASN A 383 -3.81 -13.47 -16.16
CA ASN A 383 -3.20 -12.95 -17.38
C ASN A 383 -2.20 -13.94 -17.99
N ILE A 384 -2.48 -15.25 -17.84
CA ILE A 384 -1.67 -16.36 -18.38
C ILE A 384 -1.42 -16.24 -19.89
N HIS A 385 -2.32 -15.56 -20.61
CA HIS A 385 -2.24 -15.33 -22.06
C HIS A 385 -1.52 -14.04 -22.47
N ASP A 386 -1.15 -13.17 -21.52
CA ASP A 386 -0.37 -11.97 -21.80
C ASP A 386 1.13 -12.33 -21.84
N GLU A 387 1.62 -12.61 -23.04
CA GLU A 387 3.01 -12.97 -23.32
C GLU A 387 4.01 -11.79 -23.22
N SER A 388 3.54 -10.58 -22.89
CA SER A 388 4.43 -9.41 -22.78
C SER A 388 5.41 -9.47 -21.61
N LEU A 389 5.14 -10.34 -20.62
CA LEU A 389 6.01 -10.60 -19.47
C LEU A 389 6.06 -12.10 -19.19
N PRO A 390 7.23 -12.61 -18.76
CA PRO A 390 7.34 -13.97 -18.24
C PRO A 390 6.40 -14.22 -17.07
N SER A 391 5.92 -15.46 -16.92
CA SER A 391 4.94 -15.81 -15.88
C SER A 391 5.44 -15.68 -14.45
N TRP A 392 6.76 -15.70 -14.27
CA TRP A 392 7.43 -15.49 -12.98
C TRP A 392 7.54 -14.03 -12.56
N VAL A 393 7.16 -13.06 -13.40
CA VAL A 393 7.11 -11.65 -13.01
C VAL A 393 5.82 -11.38 -12.22
N PRO A 394 5.89 -10.98 -10.93
CA PRO A 394 4.70 -10.71 -10.14
C PRO A 394 3.91 -9.50 -10.65
N ASP A 395 2.64 -9.43 -10.28
CA ASP A 395 1.81 -8.27 -10.57
C ASP A 395 2.03 -7.16 -9.54
N PHE A 396 3.04 -6.32 -9.79
CA PHE A 396 3.31 -5.14 -8.96
C PHE A 396 2.26 -4.02 -9.10
N THR A 397 1.28 -4.14 -10.01
CA THR A 397 0.22 -3.13 -10.20
C THR A 397 -0.94 -3.31 -9.23
N ARG A 398 -1.10 -4.50 -8.65
CA ARG A 398 -2.10 -4.80 -7.63
C ARG A 398 -1.55 -4.49 -6.23
N GLU A 399 -2.45 -4.27 -5.27
CA GLU A 399 -2.02 -4.13 -3.89
C GLU A 399 -1.30 -5.41 -3.45
N ALA A 400 -0.10 -5.24 -2.88
CA ALA A 400 0.65 -6.33 -2.26
C ALA A 400 -0.26 -7.04 -1.25
N CYS A 401 -0.14 -8.36 -1.16
CA CYS A 401 -0.95 -9.13 -0.25
C CYS A 401 -0.61 -8.68 1.18
N ARG A 402 -1.49 -7.87 1.79
CA ARG A 402 -1.25 -7.33 3.13
C ARG A 402 -1.39 -8.46 4.12
N MET A 403 -0.26 -9.09 4.41
CA MET A 403 -0.11 -9.93 5.56
C MET A 403 -0.13 -9.03 6.82
N PRO A 404 -1.06 -9.22 7.75
CA PRO A 404 -0.99 -8.55 9.05
C PRO A 404 0.36 -8.82 9.70
N ARG A 405 0.87 -7.92 10.57
CA ARG A 405 2.08 -8.18 11.39
C ARG A 405 2.00 -9.50 12.18
N GLN A 406 0.80 -10.03 12.37
CA GLN A 406 0.49 -11.31 13.02
C GLN A 406 0.68 -12.55 12.11
N SER A 407 1.01 -12.38 10.82
CA SER A 407 1.33 -13.46 9.87
C SER A 407 2.65 -14.20 10.13
N GLN A 408 3.38 -13.82 11.19
CA GLN A 408 4.51 -14.60 11.73
C GLN A 408 4.06 -15.98 12.28
N TYR A 409 2.74 -16.21 12.36
CA TYR A 409 2.10 -17.43 12.86
C TYR A 409 1.24 -18.14 11.81
N SER A 410 1.52 -17.99 10.51
CA SER A 410 0.88 -18.86 9.49
C SER A 410 1.10 -20.32 9.87
N LEU A 411 0.08 -21.17 9.68
CA LEU A 411 0.19 -22.64 9.78
C LEU A 411 1.30 -23.18 8.87
N LEU A 412 1.64 -22.43 7.83
CA LEU A 412 2.67 -22.72 6.83
C LEU A 412 3.93 -21.93 7.16
N ARG A 413 4.79 -22.48 8.03
CA ARG A 413 6.19 -22.05 8.08
C ARG A 413 6.96 -22.90 7.09
N PRO A 414 7.82 -22.32 6.24
CA PRO A 414 8.63 -23.12 5.34
C PRO A 414 9.45 -24.08 6.19
N ASP A 415 9.11 -25.37 6.16
CA ASP A 415 9.90 -26.42 6.78
C ASP A 415 11.29 -26.37 6.13
N GLU A 416 12.27 -25.89 6.90
CA GLU A 416 13.64 -25.74 6.42
C GLU A 416 14.19 -27.08 5.92
N THR A 417 13.71 -28.22 6.43
CA THR A 417 14.14 -29.55 5.95
C THR A 417 13.56 -29.93 4.58
N LEU A 418 12.38 -29.38 4.23
CA LEU A 418 11.74 -29.58 2.91
C LEU A 418 12.32 -28.63 1.85
N THR A 419 12.67 -27.42 2.28
CA THR A 419 13.02 -26.30 1.39
C THR A 419 14.51 -26.03 1.29
N THR A 420 15.35 -26.61 2.15
CA THR A 420 16.81 -26.42 2.08
C THR A 420 17.46 -27.50 1.21
N PRO A 421 18.14 -27.14 0.12
CA PRO A 421 18.88 -28.09 -0.69
C PRO A 421 20.17 -28.55 0.00
N THR A 422 20.63 -29.76 -0.32
CA THR A 422 21.86 -30.37 0.23
C THR A 422 23.16 -29.88 -0.44
N ASP A 423 23.06 -29.16 -1.56
CA ASP A 423 24.15 -28.61 -2.40
C ASP A 423 23.74 -27.19 -2.89
N PRO A 424 24.57 -26.37 -3.58
CA PRO A 424 24.28 -24.94 -3.84
C PRO A 424 23.28 -24.73 -5.00
N HIS A 425 22.16 -25.46 -4.97
CA HIS A 425 21.00 -25.29 -5.82
C HIS A 425 20.25 -24.03 -5.43
N ARG A 426 20.66 -22.89 -5.99
CA ARG A 426 20.02 -21.59 -5.76
C ARG A 426 19.13 -21.22 -6.92
N SER A 427 17.85 -21.02 -6.63
CA SER A 427 16.93 -20.41 -7.58
C SER A 427 17.45 -19.03 -7.98
N ARG A 428 17.38 -18.70 -9.28
CA ARG A 428 17.85 -17.41 -9.80
C ARG A 428 17.19 -17.05 -11.11
N VAL A 429 17.01 -15.76 -11.35
CA VAL A 429 16.65 -15.23 -12.67
C VAL A 429 17.91 -15.16 -13.53
N SER A 430 17.80 -15.59 -14.78
CA SER A 430 18.85 -15.55 -15.79
C SER A 430 19.21 -14.12 -16.20
N SER A 431 20.43 -13.91 -16.69
CA SER A 431 20.96 -12.58 -17.02
C SER A 431 20.27 -11.90 -18.20
N ASP A 432 19.61 -12.66 -19.08
CA ASP A 432 18.81 -12.13 -20.18
C ASP A 432 17.36 -11.79 -19.76
N LEU A 433 17.03 -12.02 -18.49
CA LEU A 433 15.71 -11.79 -17.89
C LEU A 433 14.59 -12.58 -18.58
N ALA A 434 14.90 -13.69 -19.25
CA ALA A 434 13.91 -14.52 -19.93
C ALA A 434 13.42 -15.65 -19.03
N THR A 435 14.33 -16.28 -18.28
CA THR A 435 14.04 -17.51 -17.54
C THR A 435 14.34 -17.36 -16.05
N LEU A 436 13.43 -17.85 -15.21
CA LEU A 436 13.69 -18.08 -13.80
C LEU A 436 14.03 -19.56 -13.58
N HIS A 437 15.26 -19.83 -13.13
CA HIS A 437 15.71 -21.13 -12.68
C HIS A 437 15.17 -21.36 -11.27
N LEU A 438 14.20 -22.25 -11.11
CA LEU A 438 13.57 -22.55 -9.83
C LEU A 438 14.01 -23.93 -9.35
N TRP A 439 14.71 -24.00 -8.22
CA TRP A 439 15.06 -25.25 -7.57
C TRP A 439 13.99 -25.64 -6.55
N ALA A 440 13.35 -26.78 -6.77
CA ALA A 440 12.20 -27.22 -5.97
C ALA A 440 12.11 -28.75 -5.89
N ARG A 441 11.30 -29.25 -4.94
CA ARG A 441 10.86 -30.65 -4.91
C ARG A 441 9.45 -30.77 -5.45
N SER A 442 9.18 -31.76 -6.29
CA SER A 442 7.83 -32.06 -6.74
C SER A 442 6.97 -32.61 -5.60
N VAL A 443 5.77 -32.07 -5.40
CA VAL A 443 4.75 -32.62 -4.48
C VAL A 443 3.83 -33.60 -5.21
N GLY A 444 3.47 -33.29 -6.45
CA GLY A 444 2.66 -34.15 -7.32
C GLY A 444 1.88 -33.35 -8.33
N ARG A 445 1.01 -34.01 -9.08
CA ARG A 445 0.17 -33.39 -10.10
C ARG A 445 -1.21 -33.06 -9.57
N CYS A 446 -1.81 -32.00 -10.08
CA CYS A 446 -3.17 -31.59 -9.78
C CYS A 446 -4.16 -32.51 -10.48
N ARG A 447 -5.15 -32.99 -9.72
CA ARG A 447 -6.44 -33.46 -10.25
C ARG A 447 -7.54 -32.54 -9.71
N VAL A 448 -8.12 -31.72 -10.56
CA VAL A 448 -9.15 -30.74 -10.18
C VAL A 448 -10.40 -31.47 -9.70
N LEU A 449 -10.91 -31.08 -8.54
CA LEU A 449 -12.14 -31.62 -7.97
C LEU A 449 -13.33 -30.73 -8.29
N PHE A 450 -13.24 -29.47 -7.88
CA PHE A 450 -14.25 -28.46 -8.13
C PHE A 450 -13.66 -27.06 -7.93
N GLN A 451 -14.40 -26.06 -8.39
CA GLN A 451 -14.10 -24.66 -8.15
C GLN A 451 -15.12 -24.08 -7.17
N PHE A 452 -14.65 -23.31 -6.19
CA PHE A 452 -15.53 -22.56 -5.31
C PHE A 452 -16.33 -21.53 -6.11
N SER A 453 -17.54 -21.23 -5.64
CA SER A 453 -18.35 -20.17 -6.21
C SER A 453 -17.67 -18.80 -6.08
N SER A 454 -18.05 -17.87 -6.95
CA SER A 454 -17.69 -16.45 -6.81
C SER A 454 -18.48 -15.76 -5.69
N TYR A 455 -19.54 -16.39 -5.16
CA TYR A 455 -20.39 -15.86 -4.11
C TYR A 455 -20.04 -16.47 -2.74
N GLU A 456 -19.65 -15.64 -1.78
CA GLU A 456 -19.21 -16.02 -0.42
C GLU A 456 -20.15 -17.01 0.29
N ARG A 457 -21.46 -16.84 0.07
CA ARG A 457 -22.52 -17.68 0.67
C ARG A 457 -22.48 -19.13 0.18
N GLU A 458 -22.20 -19.30 -1.10
CA GLU A 458 -22.08 -20.61 -1.73
C GLU A 458 -20.75 -21.27 -1.33
N VAL A 459 -19.68 -20.49 -1.20
CA VAL A 459 -18.38 -20.97 -0.68
C VAL A 459 -18.54 -21.61 0.69
N ALA A 460 -19.23 -20.94 1.62
CA ALA A 460 -19.47 -21.49 2.97
C ALA A 460 -20.23 -22.81 2.92
N SER A 461 -21.24 -22.90 2.05
CA SER A 461 -22.03 -24.12 1.87
C SER A 461 -21.19 -25.26 1.29
N GLN A 462 -20.33 -24.97 0.31
CA GLN A 462 -19.41 -25.93 -0.29
C GLN A 462 -18.37 -26.44 0.72
N ILE A 463 -17.83 -25.56 1.56
CA ILE A 463 -16.90 -25.94 2.63
C ILE A 463 -17.60 -26.84 3.65
N LEU A 464 -18.78 -26.43 4.13
CA LEU A 464 -19.55 -27.19 5.11
C LEU A 464 -19.96 -28.57 4.58
N GLN A 465 -20.30 -28.66 3.29
CA GLN A 465 -20.61 -29.94 2.65
C GLN A 465 -19.41 -30.90 2.66
N CYS A 466 -18.21 -30.39 2.32
CA CYS A 466 -16.99 -31.20 2.35
C CYS A 466 -16.60 -31.60 3.79
N PHE A 467 -16.86 -30.72 4.77
CA PHE A 467 -16.64 -30.99 6.18
C PHE A 467 -17.58 -32.10 6.70
N GLN A 468 -18.88 -32.02 6.40
CA GLN A 468 -19.87 -32.99 6.86
C GLN A 468 -19.80 -34.33 6.09
N SER A 469 -19.36 -34.30 4.83
CA SER A 469 -19.30 -35.46 3.95
C SER A 469 -18.10 -35.35 3.00
N PRO A 470 -16.91 -35.82 3.41
CA PRO A 470 -15.67 -35.65 2.65
C PRO A 470 -15.57 -36.51 1.38
N LYS A 471 -16.67 -37.12 0.91
CA LYS A 471 -16.68 -37.93 -0.32
C LYS A 471 -16.15 -37.17 -1.53
N ALA A 472 -16.37 -35.86 -1.57
CA ALA A 472 -15.86 -34.97 -2.63
C ALA A 472 -14.33 -34.89 -2.67
N LEU A 473 -13.64 -35.14 -1.55
CA LEU A 473 -12.18 -35.09 -1.42
C LEU A 473 -11.50 -36.42 -1.80
N GLY A 474 -12.29 -37.45 -2.11
CA GLY A 474 -11.84 -38.76 -2.57
C GLY A 474 -10.92 -39.53 -1.62
N ASN A 475 -10.30 -40.60 -2.12
CA ASN A 475 -9.30 -41.35 -1.37
C ASN A 475 -8.04 -40.50 -1.21
N ASN A 476 -7.50 -40.45 0.00
CA ASN A 476 -6.39 -39.61 0.40
C ASN A 476 -5.43 -40.40 1.31
N ILE A 477 -4.20 -39.90 1.47
CA ILE A 477 -3.23 -40.45 2.41
C ILE A 477 -3.66 -40.29 3.87
N TRP A 478 -4.53 -39.32 4.14
CA TRP A 478 -5.15 -39.12 5.45
C TRP A 478 -6.26 -40.13 5.75
N MET A 479 -6.46 -40.42 7.03
CA MET A 479 -7.58 -41.24 7.47
C MET A 479 -8.91 -40.53 7.14
N PRO A 480 -9.96 -41.25 6.72
CA PRO A 480 -11.24 -40.64 6.41
C PRO A 480 -11.86 -39.81 7.56
N SER A 481 -11.52 -40.14 8.80
CA SER A 481 -11.94 -39.39 10.00
C SER A 481 -11.34 -37.99 10.09
N ASP A 482 -10.14 -37.79 9.53
CA ASP A 482 -9.35 -36.57 9.72
C ASP A 482 -9.57 -35.58 8.55
N LEU A 483 -10.08 -36.08 7.42
CA LEU A 483 -10.29 -35.31 6.19
C LEU A 483 -11.12 -34.04 6.37
N PRO A 484 -12.24 -34.05 7.12
CA PRO A 484 -13.01 -32.82 7.38
C PRO A 484 -12.16 -31.70 7.99
N GLU A 485 -11.43 -32.03 9.06
CA GLU A 485 -10.62 -31.06 9.79
C GLU A 485 -9.46 -30.55 8.93
N ARG A 486 -8.76 -31.47 8.25
CA ARG A 486 -7.68 -31.16 7.30
C ARG A 486 -8.17 -30.20 6.21
N PHE A 487 -9.31 -30.50 5.61
CA PHE A 487 -9.90 -29.66 4.56
C PHE A 487 -10.25 -28.27 5.05
N LEU A 488 -10.85 -28.18 6.23
CA LEU A 488 -11.17 -26.89 6.84
C LEU A 488 -9.89 -26.10 7.13
N ARG A 489 -8.82 -26.74 7.65
CA ARG A 489 -7.52 -26.09 7.87
C ARG A 489 -6.91 -25.54 6.58
N ALA A 490 -6.94 -26.30 5.48
CA ALA A 490 -6.42 -25.84 4.20
C ALA A 490 -7.19 -24.61 3.67
N CYS A 491 -8.52 -24.63 3.77
CA CYS A 491 -9.38 -23.50 3.39
C CYS A 491 -9.12 -22.25 4.25
N LEU A 492 -8.68 -22.41 5.50
CA LEU A 492 -8.46 -21.32 6.47
C LEU A 492 -6.97 -21.00 6.68
N SER A 493 -6.08 -21.60 5.89
CA SER A 493 -4.63 -21.61 6.07
C SER A 493 -3.96 -20.23 6.01
N HIS A 494 -4.62 -19.24 5.41
CA HIS A 494 -4.06 -17.91 5.24
C HIS A 494 -4.20 -17.04 6.51
N ARG A 495 -4.95 -17.46 7.55
CA ARG A 495 -5.14 -16.66 8.77
C ARG A 495 -5.20 -17.44 10.08
N TRP A 496 -5.02 -16.70 11.18
CA TRP A 496 -4.87 -17.18 12.56
C TRP A 496 -6.17 -17.75 13.17
N ILE A 497 -7.24 -17.89 12.39
CA ILE A 497 -8.56 -18.29 12.89
C ILE A 497 -8.51 -19.66 13.58
N CYS A 498 -7.78 -20.62 12.98
CA CYS A 498 -7.59 -21.97 13.55
C CYS A 498 -6.75 -22.00 14.84
N TYR A 499 -6.11 -20.87 15.22
CA TYR A 499 -5.39 -20.74 16.49
C TYR A 499 -6.19 -19.98 17.55
N GLN A 500 -7.13 -19.13 17.11
CA GLN A 500 -7.95 -18.31 18.00
C GLN A 500 -9.23 -19.04 18.44
N PHE A 501 -9.77 -19.91 17.57
CA PHE A 501 -11.02 -20.62 17.79
C PHE A 501 -10.85 -22.12 17.57
N GLY A 502 -11.64 -22.92 18.30
CA GLY A 502 -11.68 -24.37 18.12
C GLY A 502 -12.32 -24.74 16.77
N MET A 503 -11.97 -25.90 16.23
CA MET A 503 -12.54 -26.37 14.95
C MET A 503 -14.06 -26.57 15.02
N ASP A 504 -14.57 -27.04 16.16
CA ASP A 504 -16.02 -27.17 16.40
C ASP A 504 -16.71 -25.80 16.40
N GLU A 505 -16.11 -24.79 17.05
CA GLU A 505 -16.63 -23.42 17.08
C GLU A 505 -16.66 -22.79 15.68
N ILE A 506 -15.61 -23.04 14.88
CA ILE A 506 -15.54 -22.59 13.48
C ILE A 506 -16.64 -23.26 12.64
N ALA A 507 -16.79 -24.59 12.77
CA ALA A 507 -17.80 -25.34 12.04
C ALA A 507 -19.23 -24.91 12.42
N ASP A 508 -19.50 -24.72 13.71
CA ASP A 508 -20.76 -24.22 14.22
C ASP A 508 -21.06 -22.81 13.69
N THR A 509 -20.05 -21.93 13.66
CA THR A 509 -20.20 -20.58 13.13
C THR A 509 -20.50 -20.61 11.63
N LEU A 510 -19.79 -21.42 10.85
CA LEU A 510 -20.08 -21.62 9.42
C LEU A 510 -21.51 -22.15 9.20
N GLN A 511 -21.97 -23.06 10.03
CA GLN A 511 -23.34 -23.58 9.96
C GLN A 511 -24.38 -22.49 10.25
N GLN A 512 -24.14 -21.64 11.27
CA GLN A 512 -24.99 -20.47 11.56
C GLN A 512 -25.03 -19.49 10.38
N MET A 513 -23.87 -19.20 9.76
CA MET A 513 -23.77 -18.34 8.57
C MET A 513 -24.64 -18.85 7.43
N VAL A 514 -24.53 -20.14 7.11
CA VAL A 514 -25.33 -20.76 6.04
C VAL A 514 -26.82 -20.73 6.37
N GLN A 515 -27.21 -20.97 7.62
CA GLN A 515 -28.62 -20.93 8.05
C GLN A 515 -29.23 -19.52 7.95
N GLU A 516 -28.50 -18.48 8.37
CA GLU A 516 -28.97 -17.10 8.26
C GLU A 516 -29.07 -16.66 6.79
N TRP A 517 -28.07 -17.00 5.97
CA TRP A 517 -28.05 -16.61 4.56
C TRP A 517 -29.08 -17.33 3.69
N THR A 518 -29.56 -18.50 4.12
CA THR A 518 -30.62 -19.27 3.42
C THR A 518 -32.04 -18.93 3.89
N GLY A 519 -32.19 -17.94 4.77
CA GLY A 519 -33.49 -17.41 5.21
C GLY A 519 -34.03 -18.02 6.50
N GLY A 520 -33.18 -18.66 7.32
CA GLY A 520 -33.51 -19.07 8.68
C GLY A 520 -33.78 -17.87 9.59
N VAL A 521 -34.66 -18.05 10.59
CA VAL A 521 -35.04 -17.00 11.56
C VAL A 521 -33.80 -16.36 12.16
N SER A 522 -33.67 -15.04 11.99
CA SER A 522 -32.60 -14.24 12.58
C SER A 522 -32.72 -14.24 14.11
N GLY A 523 -31.97 -15.10 14.78
CA GLY A 523 -31.62 -14.85 16.17
C GLY A 523 -30.73 -13.61 16.15
N GLY A 524 -31.13 -12.53 16.83
CA GLY A 524 -30.30 -11.33 16.98
C GLY A 524 -29.04 -11.59 17.80
N GLY A 525 -28.16 -12.47 17.31
CA GLY A 525 -26.88 -12.82 17.86
C GLY A 525 -25.89 -11.69 17.61
N VAL A 526 -25.07 -11.41 18.61
CA VAL A 526 -23.92 -10.51 18.48
C VAL A 526 -23.00 -11.11 17.42
N ILE A 527 -22.69 -10.36 16.35
CA ILE A 527 -21.64 -10.73 15.39
C ILE A 527 -20.34 -10.85 16.20
N GLY A 528 -19.91 -12.09 16.45
CA GLY A 528 -18.68 -12.41 17.18
C GLY A 528 -17.44 -12.24 16.32
N GLU A 529 -16.27 -12.24 16.95
CA GLU A 529 -14.97 -12.12 16.25
C GLU A 529 -14.74 -13.26 15.24
N CYS A 530 -15.15 -14.50 15.57
CA CYS A 530 -15.04 -15.66 14.68
C CYS A 530 -15.80 -15.47 13.36
N TRP A 531 -17.03 -14.94 13.43
CA TRP A 531 -17.86 -14.66 12.26
C TRP A 531 -17.19 -13.68 11.30
N ALA A 532 -16.71 -12.55 11.81
CA ALA A 532 -16.09 -11.52 10.99
C ALA A 532 -14.80 -12.04 10.30
N MET A 533 -14.03 -12.88 10.99
CA MET A 533 -12.87 -13.53 10.41
C MET A 533 -13.25 -14.55 9.34
N LEU A 534 -14.28 -15.37 9.56
CA LEU A 534 -14.77 -16.33 8.57
C LEU A 534 -15.29 -15.66 7.30
N GLU A 535 -16.03 -14.57 7.43
CA GLU A 535 -16.55 -13.82 6.27
C GLU A 535 -15.42 -13.36 5.34
N GLU A 536 -14.29 -12.91 5.92
CA GLU A 536 -13.10 -12.55 5.14
C GLU A 536 -12.44 -13.77 4.49
N GLU A 537 -12.31 -14.89 5.20
CA GLU A 537 -11.73 -16.13 4.63
C GLU A 537 -12.57 -16.70 3.48
N LEU A 538 -13.89 -16.68 3.62
CA LEU A 538 -14.81 -17.11 2.56
C LEU A 538 -14.64 -16.26 1.30
N ARG A 539 -14.50 -14.94 1.48
CA ARG A 539 -14.18 -14.01 0.38
C ARG A 539 -12.83 -14.32 -0.27
N CYS A 540 -11.82 -14.65 0.53
CA CYS A 540 -10.50 -15.03 0.02
C CYS A 540 -10.50 -16.35 -0.75
N ASN A 541 -11.46 -17.25 -0.48
CA ASN A 541 -11.60 -18.52 -1.20
C ASN A 541 -12.54 -18.46 -2.40
N SER A 542 -13.21 -17.34 -2.63
CA SER A 542 -14.06 -17.15 -3.81
C SER A 542 -13.31 -17.49 -5.10
N SER A 543 -13.94 -18.30 -5.93
CA SER A 543 -13.41 -18.77 -7.22
C SER A 543 -12.13 -19.62 -7.13
N LYS A 544 -11.58 -19.93 -5.96
CA LYS A 544 -10.40 -20.81 -5.86
C LYS A 544 -10.72 -22.24 -6.31
N THR A 545 -9.72 -22.92 -6.85
CA THR A 545 -9.81 -24.30 -7.31
C THR A 545 -9.36 -25.25 -6.21
N VAL A 546 -10.20 -26.23 -5.91
CA VAL A 546 -9.88 -27.36 -5.02
C VAL A 546 -9.41 -28.52 -5.88
N PHE A 547 -8.28 -29.12 -5.53
CA PHE A 547 -7.66 -30.20 -6.28
C PHE A 547 -7.09 -31.27 -5.36
N GLN A 548 -6.92 -32.48 -5.88
CA GLN A 548 -6.10 -33.53 -5.27
C GLN A 548 -4.68 -33.48 -5.80
N VAL A 549 -3.74 -33.84 -4.94
CA VAL A 549 -2.36 -34.10 -5.35
C VAL A 549 -2.23 -35.59 -5.65
N VAL A 550 -1.98 -35.92 -6.91
CA VAL A 550 -1.84 -37.30 -7.39
C VAL A 550 -0.40 -37.58 -7.83
N ASN A 551 0.08 -38.79 -7.56
CA ASN A 551 1.37 -39.28 -8.03
C ASN A 551 1.24 -40.73 -8.48
N SER A 552 1.63 -41.05 -9.72
CA SER A 552 1.67 -42.39 -10.36
C SER A 552 0.52 -43.36 -10.03
N ASN A 553 0.36 -43.81 -8.78
CA ASN A 553 -0.72 -44.69 -8.30
C ASN A 553 -1.34 -44.31 -6.92
N SER A 554 -1.00 -43.17 -6.31
CA SER A 554 -1.53 -42.72 -5.01
C SER A 554 -2.03 -41.28 -5.03
N THR A 555 -3.04 -41.00 -4.20
CA THR A 555 -3.43 -39.62 -3.84
C THR A 555 -2.69 -39.25 -2.57
N ASP A 556 -1.80 -38.27 -2.68
CA ASP A 556 -0.89 -37.90 -1.59
C ASP A 556 -1.41 -36.70 -0.79
N GLY A 557 -2.57 -36.14 -1.15
CA GLY A 557 -3.17 -35.01 -0.43
C GLY A 557 -4.21 -34.26 -1.26
N PHE A 558 -4.64 -33.12 -0.74
CA PHE A 558 -5.46 -32.16 -1.48
C PHE A 558 -4.92 -30.74 -1.26
N GLY A 559 -5.33 -29.81 -2.11
CA GLY A 559 -4.91 -28.43 -2.04
C GLY A 559 -5.95 -27.47 -2.59
N VAL A 560 -5.72 -26.19 -2.29
CA VAL A 560 -6.54 -25.07 -2.73
C VAL A 560 -5.63 -24.03 -3.38
N SER A 561 -5.98 -23.57 -4.58
CA SER A 561 -5.17 -22.63 -5.35
C SER A 561 -6.06 -21.64 -6.13
N GLY A 562 -5.45 -20.67 -6.79
CA GLY A 562 -6.15 -19.71 -7.64
C GLY A 562 -6.89 -20.35 -8.82
N VAL A 563 -7.74 -19.55 -9.48
CA VAL A 563 -8.61 -19.94 -10.61
C VAL A 563 -7.88 -20.60 -11.80
N GLY A 564 -6.57 -20.38 -11.94
CA GLY A 564 -5.80 -20.80 -13.10
C GLY A 564 -5.40 -22.27 -13.14
N VAL A 565 -5.55 -23.01 -12.04
CA VAL A 565 -5.09 -24.41 -11.92
C VAL A 565 -5.94 -25.37 -12.74
N GLN A 566 -5.28 -26.30 -13.42
CA GLN A 566 -5.87 -27.33 -14.27
C GLN A 566 -5.36 -28.72 -13.90
N ASP A 567 -5.99 -29.75 -14.45
CA ASP A 567 -5.49 -31.12 -14.39
C ASP A 567 -4.06 -31.19 -14.95
N GLU A 568 -3.25 -32.08 -14.39
CA GLU A 568 -1.85 -32.33 -14.75
C GLU A 568 -0.85 -31.20 -14.44
N ASP A 569 -1.31 -30.05 -13.94
CA ASP A 569 -0.41 -29.02 -13.39
C ASP A 569 0.44 -29.62 -12.25
N LEU A 570 1.70 -29.21 -12.17
CA LEU A 570 2.67 -29.71 -11.20
C LEU A 570 2.73 -28.81 -9.98
N VAL A 571 2.58 -29.37 -8.79
CA VAL A 571 2.80 -28.67 -7.52
C VAL A 571 4.22 -28.90 -7.05
N VAL A 572 4.93 -27.83 -6.69
CA VAL A 572 6.32 -27.88 -6.22
C VAL A 572 6.53 -27.06 -4.94
N VAL A 573 7.50 -27.48 -4.14
CA VAL A 573 7.98 -26.79 -2.93
C VAL A 573 9.36 -26.25 -3.24
N ALA A 574 9.45 -24.93 -3.45
CA ALA A 574 10.69 -24.27 -3.83
C ALA A 574 11.47 -23.77 -2.61
N SER A 575 12.80 -23.79 -2.70
CA SER A 575 13.66 -23.28 -1.65
C SER A 575 13.41 -21.79 -1.40
N GLY A 576 13.06 -21.40 -0.17
CA GLY A 576 12.76 -20.01 0.19
C GLY A 576 11.37 -19.51 -0.23
N ALA A 577 10.52 -20.36 -0.83
CA ALA A 577 9.12 -20.03 -1.09
C ALA A 577 8.26 -20.32 0.15
N HIS A 578 7.39 -19.40 0.52
CA HIS A 578 6.50 -19.55 1.68
C HIS A 578 5.26 -20.41 1.43
N GLU A 579 4.90 -20.60 0.16
CA GLU A 579 3.76 -21.43 -0.24
C GLU A 579 4.20 -22.30 -1.43
N PRO A 580 3.65 -23.53 -1.56
CA PRO A 580 3.79 -24.31 -2.77
C PRO A 580 3.45 -23.51 -4.03
N LEU A 581 4.20 -23.76 -5.10
CA LEU A 581 3.98 -23.14 -6.41
C LEU A 581 3.35 -24.16 -7.35
N VAL A 582 2.42 -23.70 -8.21
CA VAL A 582 1.78 -24.50 -9.25
C VAL A 582 2.39 -24.13 -10.59
N LEU A 583 2.91 -25.13 -11.30
CA LEU A 583 3.62 -25.01 -12.56
C LEU A 583 2.89 -25.77 -13.66
N ARG A 584 2.75 -25.16 -14.85
CA ARG A 584 2.20 -25.82 -16.04
C ARG A 584 3.30 -26.10 -17.04
N GLY A 585 3.48 -27.35 -17.46
CA GLY A 585 4.45 -27.70 -18.48
C GLY A 585 4.07 -27.11 -19.85
N LYS A 586 5.05 -26.60 -20.60
CA LYS A 586 4.88 -26.25 -22.02
C LYS A 586 5.25 -27.43 -22.91
N ALA A 587 4.64 -27.49 -24.10
CA ALA A 587 4.81 -28.60 -25.04
C ALA A 587 6.27 -28.75 -25.51
N GLU A 588 6.96 -27.64 -25.82
CA GLU A 588 8.39 -27.60 -26.15
C GLU A 588 8.99 -26.23 -25.76
N PRO A 589 10.25 -26.16 -25.28
CA PRO A 589 11.17 -27.27 -24.97
C PRO A 589 10.78 -28.03 -23.70
N ALA A 590 11.27 -29.28 -23.57
CA ALA A 590 11.13 -30.04 -22.33
C ALA A 590 11.71 -29.25 -21.13
N ASN A 591 11.13 -29.43 -19.95
CA ASN A 591 11.47 -28.75 -18.68
C ASN A 591 11.16 -27.24 -18.60
N HIS A 592 10.40 -26.69 -19.55
CA HIS A 592 9.89 -25.32 -19.47
C HIS A 592 8.49 -25.27 -18.88
N TYR A 593 8.28 -24.35 -17.95
CA TYR A 593 7.04 -24.24 -17.22
C TYR A 593 6.54 -22.80 -17.17
N GLN A 594 5.22 -22.67 -17.05
CA GLN A 594 4.54 -21.44 -16.70
C GLN A 594 4.19 -21.47 -15.20
N LEU A 595 4.48 -20.40 -14.48
CA LEU A 595 4.02 -20.22 -13.10
C LEU A 595 2.53 -19.86 -13.11
N VAL A 596 1.69 -20.77 -12.64
CA VAL A 596 0.23 -20.64 -12.65
C VAL A 596 -0.27 -19.91 -11.41
N GLY A 597 0.30 -20.20 -10.25
CA GLY A 597 -0.15 -19.63 -8.99
C GLY A 597 0.57 -20.21 -7.77
N GLN A 598 0.16 -19.72 -6.60
CA GLN A 598 0.51 -20.33 -5.31
C GLN A 598 -0.64 -21.22 -4.87
N ALA A 599 -0.31 -22.30 -4.19
CA ALA A 599 -1.27 -23.22 -3.63
C ALA A 599 -1.03 -23.41 -2.14
N VAL A 600 -2.09 -23.71 -1.42
CA VAL A 600 -2.04 -24.36 -0.12
C VAL A 600 -2.18 -25.85 -0.38
N VAL A 601 -1.29 -26.65 0.17
CA VAL A 601 -1.38 -28.11 0.13
C VAL A 601 -1.38 -28.61 1.55
N ASP A 602 -2.42 -29.35 1.91
CA ASP A 602 -2.57 -29.91 3.25
C ASP A 602 -1.39 -30.84 3.60
N GLY A 603 -0.87 -30.73 4.83
CA GLY A 603 0.33 -31.45 5.29
C GLY A 603 1.67 -30.86 4.82
N VAL A 604 1.69 -29.97 3.81
CA VAL A 604 2.93 -29.27 3.41
C VAL A 604 3.12 -28.06 4.34
N TYR A 605 4.35 -27.87 4.85
CA TYR A 605 4.73 -26.76 5.76
C TYR A 605 4.11 -26.80 7.18
N GLU A 606 3.62 -27.95 7.62
CA GLU A 606 3.15 -28.20 9.00
C GLU A 606 4.30 -28.71 9.90
N GLU A 607 5.24 -27.85 10.29
CA GLU A 607 6.47 -28.24 11.03
C GLU A 607 6.21 -28.94 12.38
N GLN A 608 5.12 -28.59 13.08
CA GLN A 608 4.88 -29.04 14.46
C GLN A 608 4.22 -30.42 14.55
N ILE A 609 3.80 -31.00 13.42
CA ILE A 609 3.03 -32.25 13.38
C ILE A 609 3.62 -33.16 12.30
N PRO A 610 4.29 -34.26 12.69
CA PRO A 610 4.71 -35.29 11.74
C PRO A 610 3.52 -35.73 10.88
N ASN A 611 3.69 -35.67 9.57
CA ASN A 611 2.62 -36.01 8.65
C ASN A 611 3.14 -36.71 7.39
N PRO A 612 2.32 -37.59 6.78
CA PRO A 612 2.79 -38.44 5.70
C PRO A 612 3.08 -37.68 4.41
N VAL A 613 2.48 -36.51 4.19
CA VAL A 613 2.71 -35.67 3.00
C VAL A 613 4.13 -35.10 3.02
N SER A 614 4.51 -34.43 4.10
CA SER A 614 5.86 -33.87 4.29
C SER A 614 6.94 -34.95 4.17
N ASP A 615 6.73 -36.13 4.76
CA ASP A 615 7.67 -37.25 4.69
C ASP A 615 7.86 -37.79 3.27
N LEU A 616 6.81 -37.80 2.45
CA LEU A 616 6.90 -38.16 1.03
C LEU A 616 7.69 -37.12 0.25
N VAL A 617 7.43 -35.83 0.46
CA VAL A 617 8.12 -34.74 -0.26
C VAL A 617 9.60 -34.69 0.12
N ARG A 618 9.97 -34.90 1.39
CA ARG A 618 11.38 -34.95 1.85
C ARG A 618 12.23 -36.00 1.12
N LYS A 619 11.62 -37.10 0.67
CA LYS A 619 12.31 -38.20 -0.01
C LYS A 619 12.55 -37.95 -1.50
N ARG A 620 11.90 -36.96 -2.10
CA ARG A 620 12.00 -36.68 -3.56
C ARG A 620 13.19 -35.78 -3.88
N PRO A 621 13.90 -35.96 -5.00
CA PRO A 621 15.05 -35.12 -5.31
C PRO A 621 14.65 -33.64 -5.50
N PHE A 622 15.63 -32.76 -5.28
CA PHE A 622 15.54 -31.39 -5.77
C PHE A 622 15.83 -31.39 -7.27
N GLU A 623 14.97 -30.70 -8.02
CA GLU A 623 15.03 -30.60 -9.48
C GLU A 623 14.99 -29.12 -9.88
N GLU A 624 15.54 -28.83 -11.06
CA GLU A 624 15.50 -27.50 -11.65
C GLU A 624 14.32 -27.38 -12.62
N PHE A 625 13.50 -26.36 -12.41
CA PHE A 625 12.36 -26.00 -13.24
C PHE A 625 12.64 -24.66 -13.93
N LEU A 626 12.54 -24.59 -15.25
CA LEU A 626 12.79 -23.37 -16.02
C LEU A 626 11.48 -22.64 -16.27
N LEU A 627 11.25 -21.54 -15.54
CA LEU A 627 10.02 -20.75 -15.66
C LEU A 627 10.19 -19.67 -16.72
N ILE A 628 9.21 -19.54 -17.62
CA ILE A 628 9.21 -18.58 -18.73
C ILE A 628 7.95 -17.73 -18.82
#